data_AF-A0A4D4MV65-F1
#
_entry.id   AF-A0A4D4MV65-F1
#
_cell.length_a   1.000
_cell.length_b   1.000
_cell.length_c   1.000
_cell.angle_alpha   90.00
_cell.angle_beta   90.00
_cell.angle_gamma   90.00
#
_symmetry.space_group_name_H-M   'P 1'
#
loop_
_entity.id
_entity.type
_entity.pdbx_description
1 polymer ?
#
loop_
_entity_poly.entity_id
_entity_poly.type
_entity_poly.pdbx_seq_one_letter_code
_entity_poly.pdbx_strand_id
1 'polypeptide(L)'
;MNDIAAERGQDPFHCLVEICAADELRTVLWPMPTDNDPDSWALRAETWRHKDVLLGGSDAGAHLDRMCGAPYTTRFLGDCLRGRKLVPLEQAVKMLTDDPARLFGLRDRGRIREGFHADLVLFDPARIDAGKATLVHDLPGDSPRLDSKAIGVTAVWVNGVEAIRDDVVTGAVPGKVLRSGRDTRTVSTR
;
A
#
# COMPACT_ATOMS: atom_id res chain seq x y z
N MET A 1 -25.06 -10.39 9.63
CA MET A 1 -26.35 -10.38 8.92
C MET A 1 -27.40 -11.23 9.65
N ASN A 2 -27.05 -12.42 10.14
CA ASN A 2 -27.98 -13.28 10.88
C ASN A 2 -28.67 -12.57 12.06
N ASP A 3 -27.95 -11.75 12.83
CA ASP A 3 -28.53 -11.04 13.98
C ASP A 3 -29.60 -10.02 13.56
N ILE A 4 -29.29 -9.16 12.57
CA ILE A 4 -30.24 -8.16 12.04
C ILE A 4 -31.45 -8.83 11.39
N ALA A 5 -31.23 -9.93 10.67
CA ALA A 5 -32.31 -10.69 10.06
C ALA A 5 -33.22 -11.33 11.11
N ALA A 6 -32.65 -11.87 12.20
CA ALA A 6 -33.41 -12.42 13.33
C ALA A 6 -34.21 -11.33 14.06
N GLU A 7 -33.61 -10.17 14.31
CA GLU A 7 -34.30 -9.00 14.89
C GLU A 7 -35.49 -8.54 14.04
N ARG A 8 -35.37 -8.63 12.71
CA ARG A 8 -36.42 -8.25 11.75
C ARG A 8 -37.39 -9.38 11.41
N GLY A 9 -37.18 -10.60 11.90
CA GLY A 9 -37.97 -11.77 11.54
C GLY A 9 -37.93 -12.10 10.03
N GLN A 10 -36.81 -11.80 9.37
CA GLN A 10 -36.64 -11.94 7.92
C GLN A 10 -35.64 -13.05 7.58
N ASP A 11 -35.75 -13.60 6.37
CA ASP A 11 -34.68 -14.39 5.77
C ASP A 11 -33.38 -13.54 5.65
N PRO A 12 -32.19 -14.08 5.97
CA PRO A 12 -30.94 -13.30 5.93
C PRO A 12 -30.60 -12.70 4.56
N PHE A 13 -30.88 -13.41 3.46
CA PHE A 13 -30.61 -12.89 2.12
C PHE A 13 -31.61 -11.79 1.75
N HIS A 14 -32.89 -11.95 2.12
CA HIS A 14 -33.88 -10.90 1.95
C HIS A 14 -33.52 -9.64 2.75
N CYS A 15 -33.14 -9.78 4.02
CA CYS A 15 -32.71 -8.67 4.87
C CYS A 15 -31.51 -7.91 4.28
N LEU A 16 -30.55 -8.65 3.70
CA LEU A 16 -29.41 -8.07 2.96
C LEU A 16 -29.86 -7.22 1.77
N VAL A 17 -30.73 -7.77 0.91
CA VAL A 17 -31.23 -7.07 -0.28
C VAL A 17 -31.99 -5.81 0.10
N GLU A 18 -32.83 -5.88 1.12
CA GLU A 18 -33.57 -4.72 1.64
C GLU A 18 -32.64 -3.62 2.15
N ILE A 19 -31.58 -3.96 2.89
CA ILE A 19 -30.57 -2.99 3.33
C ILE A 19 -29.91 -2.31 2.13
N CYS A 20 -29.45 -3.10 1.14
CA CYS A 20 -28.82 -2.56 -0.06
C CYS A 20 -29.78 -1.67 -0.85
N ALA A 21 -31.04 -2.07 -1.00
CA ALA A 21 -32.05 -1.30 -1.71
C ALA A 21 -32.41 0.01 -0.98
N ALA A 22 -32.57 -0.05 0.35
CA ALA A 22 -32.87 1.11 1.20
C ALA A 22 -31.72 2.13 1.21
N ASP A 23 -30.47 1.69 1.01
CA ASP A 23 -29.29 2.55 0.89
C ASP A 23 -28.94 2.90 -0.57
N GLU A 24 -29.90 2.75 -1.49
CA GLU A 24 -29.72 3.10 -2.91
C GLU A 24 -28.50 2.43 -3.55
N LEU A 25 -28.24 1.18 -3.17
CA LEU A 25 -27.11 0.35 -3.58
C LEU A 25 -25.71 0.89 -3.21
N ARG A 26 -25.63 1.83 -2.26
CA ARG A 26 -24.35 2.36 -1.77
C ARG A 26 -23.65 1.44 -0.76
N THR A 27 -24.37 0.49 -0.17
CA THR A 27 -23.82 -0.48 0.76
C THR A 27 -22.79 -1.39 0.07
N VAL A 28 -21.54 -1.34 0.55
CA VAL A 28 -20.46 -2.19 0.06
C VAL A 28 -20.41 -3.49 0.87
N LEU A 29 -20.65 -4.61 0.19
CA LEU A 29 -20.51 -5.94 0.77
C LEU A 29 -19.06 -6.41 0.60
N TRP A 30 -18.34 -6.48 1.72
CA TRP A 30 -16.94 -6.87 1.73
C TRP A 30 -16.76 -8.13 2.58
N PRO A 31 -16.31 -9.26 1.99
CA PRO A 31 -15.98 -10.44 2.78
C PRO A 31 -14.80 -10.11 3.70
N MET A 32 -14.91 -10.46 4.98
CA MET A 32 -13.76 -10.36 5.88
C MET A 32 -12.70 -11.37 5.45
N PRO A 33 -11.40 -11.00 5.46
CA PRO A 33 -10.34 -11.95 5.17
C PRO A 33 -10.41 -13.11 6.16
N THR A 34 -10.42 -14.34 5.64
CA THR A 34 -10.42 -15.56 6.46
C THR A 34 -9.05 -15.87 7.06
N ASP A 35 -8.01 -15.14 6.64
CA ASP A 35 -6.59 -15.36 6.92
C ASP A 35 -6.00 -14.23 7.78
N ASN A 36 -6.66 -13.87 8.88
CA ASN A 36 -6.21 -12.79 9.77
C ASN A 36 -5.82 -13.24 11.20
N ASP A 37 -5.69 -14.54 11.42
CA ASP A 37 -5.26 -15.16 12.67
C ASP A 37 -3.71 -15.20 12.83
N PRO A 38 -3.17 -15.41 14.03
CA PRO A 38 -1.72 -15.43 14.25
C PRO A 38 -0.93 -16.40 13.35
N ASP A 39 -1.47 -17.58 13.03
CA ASP A 39 -0.76 -18.59 12.23
C ASP A 39 -0.63 -18.15 10.78
N SER A 40 -1.70 -17.59 10.22
CA SER A 40 -1.67 -16.99 8.87
C SER A 40 -0.65 -15.85 8.75
N TRP A 41 -0.42 -15.09 9.82
CA TRP A 41 0.57 -14.00 9.83
C TRP A 41 2.00 -14.50 10.03
N ALA A 42 2.19 -15.57 10.82
CA ALA A 42 3.48 -16.25 10.91
C ALA A 42 3.90 -16.82 9.54
N LEU A 43 2.96 -17.45 8.82
CA LEU A 43 3.20 -17.97 7.46
C LEU A 43 3.59 -16.86 6.47
N ARG A 44 2.96 -15.67 6.56
CA ARG A 44 3.35 -14.51 5.75
C ARG A 44 4.77 -14.07 6.05
N ALA A 45 5.11 -13.95 7.34
CA ALA A 45 6.45 -13.53 7.77
C ALA A 45 7.53 -14.54 7.32
N GLU A 46 7.23 -15.84 7.34
CA GLU A 46 8.11 -16.88 6.79
C GLU A 46 8.26 -16.73 5.28
N THR A 47 7.15 -16.60 4.55
CA THR A 47 7.11 -16.46 3.09
C THR A 47 7.91 -15.25 2.62
N TRP A 48 7.77 -14.11 3.30
CA TRP A 48 8.49 -12.87 3.00
C TRP A 48 10.02 -12.96 3.15
N ARG A 49 10.54 -13.97 3.85
CA ARG A 49 11.99 -14.22 3.94
C ARG A 49 12.53 -15.01 2.76
N HIS A 50 11.66 -15.58 1.93
CA HIS A 50 12.06 -16.34 0.77
C HIS A 50 12.62 -15.42 -0.32
N LYS A 51 13.76 -15.81 -0.92
CA LYS A 51 14.48 -15.00 -1.93
C LYS A 51 13.67 -14.69 -3.20
N ASP A 52 12.68 -15.52 -3.49
CA ASP A 52 11.82 -15.43 -4.68
C ASP A 52 10.47 -14.74 -4.39
N VAL A 53 10.33 -14.15 -3.20
CA VAL A 53 9.14 -13.41 -2.79
C VAL A 53 9.47 -11.93 -2.68
N LEU A 54 8.63 -11.09 -3.28
CA LEU A 54 8.69 -9.64 -3.14
C LEU A 54 7.43 -9.17 -2.41
N LEU A 55 7.59 -8.23 -1.48
CA LEU A 55 6.45 -7.53 -0.93
C LEU A 55 5.82 -6.63 -1.99
N GLY A 56 4.53 -6.86 -2.25
CA GLY A 56 3.73 -6.05 -3.15
C GLY A 56 2.32 -5.91 -2.62
N GLY A 57 1.68 -4.77 -2.88
CA GLY A 57 0.32 -4.48 -2.44
C GLY A 57 -0.53 -3.73 -3.47
N SER A 58 -0.03 -3.54 -4.69
CA SER A 58 -0.70 -2.76 -5.73
C SER A 58 -1.06 -3.64 -6.92
N ASP A 59 -2.36 -3.73 -7.21
CA ASP A 59 -2.91 -4.33 -8.44
C ASP A 59 -2.92 -3.32 -9.61
N ALA A 60 -1.91 -2.44 -9.64
CA ALA A 60 -1.73 -1.37 -10.63
C ALA A 60 -2.97 -0.48 -10.90
N GLY A 61 -3.91 -0.42 -9.95
CA GLY A 61 -5.14 0.38 -10.07
C GLY A 61 -6.30 -0.28 -10.83
N ALA A 62 -6.31 -1.61 -11.02
CA ALA A 62 -7.41 -2.29 -11.71
C ALA A 62 -8.73 -2.31 -10.91
N HIS A 63 -8.66 -2.27 -9.57
CA HIS A 63 -9.82 -2.37 -8.67
C HIS A 63 -9.90 -1.21 -7.68
N LEU A 64 -9.71 0.03 -8.13
CA LEU A 64 -9.54 1.20 -7.26
C LEU A 64 -10.77 1.52 -6.38
N ASP A 65 -11.97 1.12 -6.77
CA ASP A 65 -13.21 1.25 -5.99
C ASP A 65 -13.37 0.16 -4.90
N ARG A 66 -12.55 -0.90 -4.98
CA ARG A 66 -12.60 -2.07 -4.09
C ARG A 66 -11.36 -2.18 -3.21
N MET A 67 -10.18 -1.93 -3.75
CA MET A 67 -8.91 -2.11 -3.05
C MET A 67 -8.20 -0.78 -2.82
N CYS A 68 -7.92 -0.46 -1.55
CA CYS A 68 -7.06 0.66 -1.18
C CYS A 68 -5.59 0.19 -1.09
N GLY A 69 -4.92 0.08 -2.24
CA GLY A 69 -3.53 -0.37 -2.31
C GLY A 69 -2.49 0.72 -2.02
N ALA A 70 -2.83 2.00 -2.24
CA ALA A 70 -1.94 3.15 -2.03
C ALA A 70 -1.22 3.18 -0.66
N PRO A 71 -1.88 2.87 0.48
CA PRO A 71 -1.25 2.97 1.80
C PRO A 71 -0.33 1.80 2.19
N TYR A 72 -0.13 0.78 1.35
CA TYR A 72 0.49 -0.47 1.80
C TYR A 72 1.87 -0.27 2.42
N THR A 73 2.68 0.67 1.92
CA THR A 73 4.03 0.95 2.42
C THR A 73 4.02 1.58 3.81
N THR A 74 3.24 2.64 4.02
CA THR A 74 3.16 3.33 5.31
C THR A 74 2.49 2.45 6.36
N ARG A 75 1.45 1.70 5.97
CA ARG A 75 0.80 0.73 6.85
C ARG A 75 1.75 -0.39 7.26
N PHE A 76 2.54 -0.91 6.33
CA PHE A 76 3.53 -1.96 6.60
C PHE A 76 4.64 -1.47 7.55
N LEU A 77 5.17 -0.26 7.33
CA LEU A 77 6.17 0.34 8.23
C LEU A 77 5.58 0.56 9.64
N GLY A 78 4.36 1.10 9.73
CA GLY A 78 3.66 1.28 11.00
C GLY A 78 3.44 -0.03 11.75
N ASP A 79 3.02 -1.09 11.05
CA ASP A 79 2.84 -2.42 11.63
C ASP A 79 4.15 -3.06 12.09
N CYS A 80 5.24 -2.89 11.34
CA CYS A 80 6.57 -3.39 11.73
C CYS A 80 7.14 -2.68 12.96
N LEU A 81 6.79 -1.40 13.16
CA LEU A 81 7.26 -0.61 14.30
C LEU A 81 6.39 -0.76 15.55
N ARG A 82 5.07 -0.75 15.38
CA ARG A 82 4.10 -0.61 16.49
C ARG A 82 3.02 -1.70 16.50
N GLY A 83 2.81 -2.40 15.40
CA GLY A 83 1.82 -3.47 15.26
C GLY A 83 2.42 -4.85 15.52
N ARG A 84 2.32 -5.74 14.52
CA ARG A 84 2.73 -7.16 14.64
C ARG A 84 4.25 -7.37 14.68
N LYS A 85 5.05 -6.40 14.20
CA LYS A 85 6.52 -6.46 14.23
C LYS A 85 7.10 -7.72 13.55
N LEU A 86 6.51 -8.11 12.42
CA LEU A 86 6.83 -9.35 11.72
C LEU A 86 8.25 -9.39 11.15
N VAL A 87 8.81 -8.21 10.84
CA VAL A 87 10.21 -8.03 10.44
C VAL A 87 10.78 -6.77 11.10
N PRO A 88 12.11 -6.71 11.33
CA PRO A 88 12.78 -5.49 11.76
C PRO A 88 12.61 -4.34 10.76
N LEU A 89 12.71 -3.09 11.23
CA LEU A 89 12.52 -1.90 10.38
C LEU A 89 13.47 -1.89 9.18
N GLU A 90 14.74 -2.21 9.37
CA GLU A 90 15.75 -2.20 8.31
C GLU A 90 15.42 -3.22 7.22
N GLN A 91 14.88 -4.38 7.61
CA GLN A 91 14.41 -5.38 6.68
C GLN A 91 13.15 -4.90 5.94
N ALA A 92 12.20 -4.25 6.65
CA ALA A 92 11.02 -3.66 6.02
C ALA A 92 11.41 -2.58 4.98
N VAL A 93 12.35 -1.69 5.33
CA VAL A 93 12.88 -0.67 4.41
C VAL A 93 13.53 -1.34 3.19
N LYS A 94 14.37 -2.37 3.40
CA LYS A 94 15.02 -3.11 2.31
C LYS A 94 14.00 -3.76 1.36
N MET A 95 12.94 -4.38 1.90
CA MET A 95 11.86 -5.00 1.12
C MET A 95 11.08 -3.97 0.27
N LEU A 96 11.00 -2.71 0.72
CA LEU A 96 10.36 -1.62 -0.01
C LEU A 96 11.28 -0.86 -0.96
N THR A 97 12.61 -1.07 -0.90
CA THR A 97 13.61 -0.24 -1.61
C THR A 97 14.59 -1.08 -2.43
N ASP A 98 15.58 -1.69 -1.79
CA ASP A 98 16.66 -2.42 -2.45
C ASP A 98 16.15 -3.66 -3.19
N ASP A 99 15.21 -4.41 -2.61
CA ASP A 99 14.69 -5.63 -3.23
C ASP A 99 13.99 -5.37 -4.58
N PRO A 100 13.01 -4.45 -4.68
CA PRO A 100 12.44 -4.10 -5.98
C PRO A 100 13.48 -3.47 -6.90
N ALA A 101 14.38 -2.60 -6.40
CA ALA A 101 15.42 -1.99 -7.25
C ALA A 101 16.34 -3.04 -7.87
N ARG A 102 16.71 -4.09 -7.11
CA ARG A 102 17.52 -5.21 -7.60
C ARG A 102 16.75 -6.09 -8.57
N LEU A 103 15.49 -6.38 -8.29
CA LEU A 103 14.63 -7.21 -9.15
C LEU A 103 14.45 -6.57 -10.53
N PHE A 104 14.15 -5.26 -10.56
CA PHE A 104 13.98 -4.51 -11.81
C PHE A 104 15.30 -4.02 -12.42
N GLY A 105 16.42 -4.28 -11.76
CA GLY A 105 17.74 -3.90 -12.23
C GLY A 105 17.98 -2.39 -12.27
N LEU A 106 17.26 -1.61 -11.45
CA LEU A 106 17.38 -0.15 -11.43
C LEU A 106 18.83 0.26 -11.08
N ARG A 107 19.45 1.05 -11.96
CA ARG A 107 20.79 1.58 -11.73
C ARG A 107 20.72 2.69 -10.68
N ASP A 108 21.62 2.60 -9.70
CA ASP A 108 21.89 3.68 -8.74
C ASP A 108 20.65 4.17 -7.96
N ARG A 109 19.74 3.26 -7.61
CA ARG A 109 18.51 3.50 -6.82
C ARG A 109 18.29 2.41 -5.77
N GLY A 110 17.39 2.69 -4.82
CA GLY A 110 16.97 1.74 -3.78
C GLY A 110 17.91 1.62 -2.58
N ARG A 111 18.99 2.43 -2.53
CA ARG A 111 19.94 2.49 -1.40
C ARG A 111 20.40 3.92 -1.18
N ILE A 112 20.71 4.27 0.07
CA ILE A 112 21.39 5.53 0.40
C ILE A 112 22.89 5.28 0.23
N ARG A 113 23.46 5.81 -0.87
CA ARG A 113 24.89 5.68 -1.18
C ARG A 113 25.35 6.88 -2.01
N GLU A 114 26.60 7.29 -1.84
CA GLU A 114 27.20 8.28 -2.73
C GLU A 114 27.12 7.82 -4.20
N GLY A 115 26.81 8.78 -5.08
CA GLY A 115 26.56 8.54 -6.50
C GLY A 115 25.17 7.99 -6.85
N PHE A 116 24.34 7.63 -5.87
CA PHE A 116 22.96 7.19 -6.14
C PHE A 116 22.01 8.37 -6.32
N HIS A 117 20.90 8.13 -7.01
CA HIS A 117 19.82 9.10 -7.09
C HIS A 117 19.28 9.41 -5.69
N ALA A 118 19.06 10.70 -5.41
CA ALA A 118 18.47 11.17 -4.16
C ALA A 118 16.95 10.95 -4.14
N ASP A 119 16.55 9.67 -4.22
CA ASP A 119 15.19 9.24 -3.94
C ASP A 119 15.11 8.85 -2.47
N LEU A 120 14.57 9.72 -1.64
CA LEU A 120 14.65 9.62 -0.18
C LEU A 120 13.27 9.83 0.43
N VAL A 121 13.00 9.14 1.54
CA VAL A 121 11.82 9.35 2.37
C VAL A 121 12.29 9.59 3.79
N LEU A 122 11.89 10.72 4.37
CA LEU A 122 12.03 11.01 5.79
C LEU A 122 10.65 10.84 6.43
N PHE A 123 10.56 9.98 7.43
CA PHE A 123 9.33 9.73 8.18
C PHE A 123 9.61 9.67 9.67
N ASP A 124 8.59 10.00 10.46
CA ASP A 124 8.62 9.86 11.91
C ASP A 124 8.28 8.40 12.29
N PRO A 125 9.22 7.62 12.85
CA PRO A 125 8.97 6.22 13.23
C PRO A 125 7.88 6.08 14.31
N ALA A 126 7.65 7.11 15.13
CA ALA A 126 6.58 7.09 16.13
C ALA A 126 5.19 7.25 15.50
N ARG A 127 5.10 7.84 14.31
CA ARG A 127 3.82 8.22 13.67
C ARG A 127 3.51 7.53 12.36
N ILE A 128 4.51 7.03 11.63
CA ILE A 128 4.37 6.49 10.28
C ILE A 128 3.24 5.46 10.21
N ASP A 129 2.18 5.75 9.46
CA ASP A 129 1.01 4.88 9.28
C ASP A 129 0.20 5.32 8.05
N ALA A 130 -0.92 4.64 7.85
CA ALA A 130 -1.95 5.01 6.90
C ALA A 130 -3.19 5.54 7.61
N GLY A 131 -3.82 6.56 7.02
CA GLY A 131 -5.13 7.04 7.43
C GLY A 131 -6.24 6.03 7.13
N LYS A 132 -7.46 6.37 7.55
CA LYS A 132 -8.64 5.59 7.17
C LYS A 132 -8.82 5.65 5.65
N ALA A 133 -9.18 4.51 5.05
CA ALA A 133 -9.59 4.48 3.66
C ALA A 133 -10.87 5.30 3.48
N THR A 134 -10.91 6.14 2.45
CA THR A 134 -12.04 7.01 2.11
C THR A 134 -12.33 6.91 0.62
N LEU A 135 -13.62 6.97 0.25
CA LEU A 135 -14.02 7.08 -1.14
C LEU A 135 -13.82 8.53 -1.61
N VAL A 136 -13.11 8.72 -2.72
CA VAL A 136 -12.89 10.02 -3.36
C VAL A 136 -13.27 9.94 -4.84
N HIS A 137 -13.68 11.07 -5.42
CA HIS A 137 -14.11 11.19 -6.81
C HIS A 137 -13.18 12.14 -7.56
N ASP A 138 -12.03 11.62 -7.98
CA ASP A 138 -10.96 12.41 -8.61
C ASP A 138 -10.37 11.75 -9.88
N LEU A 139 -10.99 10.67 -10.34
CA LEU A 139 -10.66 10.02 -11.60
C LEU A 139 -11.46 10.63 -12.78
N PRO A 140 -11.02 10.43 -14.04
CA PRO A 140 -11.78 10.87 -15.20
C PRO A 140 -13.25 10.42 -15.16
N GLY A 141 -14.16 11.34 -15.50
CA GLY A 141 -15.60 11.06 -15.46
C GLY A 141 -16.19 10.99 -14.04
N ASP A 142 -15.54 11.59 -13.04
CA ASP A 142 -16.00 11.62 -11.64
C ASP A 142 -16.11 10.21 -11.00
N SER A 143 -15.33 9.27 -11.53
CA SER A 143 -15.33 7.88 -11.06
C SER A 143 -14.71 7.78 -9.67
N PRO A 144 -15.28 6.96 -8.76
CA PRO A 144 -14.77 6.84 -7.41
C PRO A 144 -13.50 5.97 -7.34
N ARG A 145 -12.66 6.24 -6.34
CA ARG A 145 -11.61 5.33 -5.86
C ARG A 145 -11.48 5.39 -4.34
N LEU A 146 -10.98 4.32 -3.75
CA LEU A 146 -10.51 4.31 -2.37
C LEU A 146 -9.13 4.95 -2.28
N ASP A 147 -8.98 5.89 -1.37
CA ASP A 147 -7.73 6.55 -1.06
C ASP A 147 -7.44 6.48 0.44
N SER A 148 -6.17 6.56 0.81
CA SER A 148 -5.74 6.68 2.20
C SER A 148 -4.49 7.54 2.26
N LYS A 149 -4.59 8.62 3.03
CA LYS A 149 -3.47 9.54 3.23
C LYS A 149 -2.39 8.89 4.07
N ALA A 150 -1.13 9.16 3.75
CA ALA A 150 -0.02 8.87 4.64
C ALA A 150 -0.13 9.71 5.92
N ILE A 151 0.39 9.16 7.01
CA ILE A 151 0.56 9.87 8.28
C ILE A 151 2.03 9.75 8.66
N GLY A 152 2.66 10.87 9.02
CA GLY A 152 4.01 10.86 9.59
C GLY A 152 5.13 10.81 8.54
N VAL A 153 4.85 11.13 7.27
CA VAL A 153 5.86 11.35 6.25
C VAL A 153 6.26 12.83 6.28
N THR A 154 7.46 13.11 6.78
CA THR A 154 8.00 14.47 6.89
C THR A 154 8.43 15.03 5.55
N ALA A 155 9.08 14.20 4.71
CA ALA A 155 9.49 14.62 3.37
C ALA A 155 9.74 13.45 2.43
N VAL A 156 9.51 13.70 1.14
CA VAL A 156 9.90 12.80 0.05
C VAL A 156 10.66 13.58 -1.00
N TRP A 157 11.83 13.08 -1.37
CA TRP A 157 12.63 13.57 -2.47
C TRP A 157 12.62 12.56 -3.60
N VAL A 158 12.48 13.06 -4.82
CA VAL A 158 12.62 12.27 -6.04
C VAL A 158 13.65 12.96 -6.91
N ASN A 159 14.73 12.26 -7.26
CA ASN A 159 15.90 12.83 -7.94
C ASN A 159 16.45 14.10 -7.25
N GLY A 160 16.38 14.17 -5.91
CA GLY A 160 16.88 15.29 -5.11
C GLY A 160 15.94 16.50 -5.02
N VAL A 161 14.78 16.46 -5.67
CA VAL A 161 13.76 17.51 -5.58
C VAL A 161 12.66 17.05 -4.65
N GLU A 162 12.28 17.93 -3.73
CA GLU A 162 11.24 17.67 -2.73
C GLU A 162 9.85 17.66 -3.36
N ALA A 163 9.20 16.48 -3.33
CA ALA A 163 7.87 16.23 -3.87
C ALA A 163 6.78 16.23 -2.80
N ILE A 164 7.14 15.94 -1.54
CA ILE A 164 6.22 15.94 -0.39
C ILE A 164 6.90 16.62 0.80
N ARG A 165 6.13 17.41 1.55
CA ARG A 165 6.50 18.04 2.83
C ARG A 165 5.33 17.89 3.81
N ASP A 166 5.59 17.31 4.98
CA ASP A 166 4.62 17.15 6.07
C ASP A 166 3.27 16.57 5.61
N ASP A 167 3.32 15.41 4.95
CA ASP A 167 2.18 14.71 4.34
C ASP A 167 1.46 15.48 3.20
N VAL A 168 2.01 16.61 2.72
CA VAL A 168 1.44 17.45 1.63
C VAL A 168 2.31 17.42 0.38
N VAL A 169 1.68 17.22 -0.79
CA VAL A 169 2.35 17.30 -2.09
C VAL A 169 2.78 18.73 -2.43
N THR A 170 4.01 18.91 -2.93
CA THR A 170 4.54 20.24 -3.29
C THR A 170 4.13 20.70 -4.69
N GLY A 171 3.60 19.78 -5.52
CA GLY A 171 3.36 20.00 -6.95
C GLY A 171 4.59 19.77 -7.84
N ALA A 172 5.77 19.53 -7.25
CA ALA A 172 6.95 19.16 -8.01
C ALA A 172 6.78 17.77 -8.63
N VAL A 173 7.07 17.65 -9.93
CA VAL A 173 7.01 16.39 -10.70
C VAL A 173 8.40 16.00 -11.25
N PRO A 174 9.43 15.82 -10.40
CA PRO A 174 10.82 15.58 -10.83
C PRO A 174 11.07 14.15 -11.32
N GLY A 175 10.02 13.33 -11.46
CA GLY A 175 10.08 11.96 -11.92
C GLY A 175 10.66 11.85 -13.33
N LYS A 176 11.33 10.73 -13.61
CA LYS A 176 11.86 10.41 -14.94
C LYS A 176 11.37 9.05 -15.38
N VAL A 177 11.07 8.93 -16.68
CA VAL A 177 10.82 7.63 -17.30
C VAL A 177 12.12 6.83 -17.29
N LEU A 178 12.14 5.69 -16.59
CA LEU A 178 13.27 4.77 -16.57
C LEU A 178 13.18 3.85 -17.78
N ARG A 179 14.22 3.86 -18.63
CA ARG A 179 14.27 3.10 -19.88
C ARG A 179 15.14 1.86 -19.74
N SER A 180 14.64 0.73 -20.23
CA SER A 180 15.39 -0.53 -20.24
C SER A 180 16.73 -0.39 -20.95
N GLY A 181 17.78 -0.98 -20.38
CA GLY A 181 19.14 -0.96 -20.91
C GLY A 181 19.90 0.36 -20.70
N ARG A 182 19.21 1.49 -20.49
CA ARG A 182 19.79 2.80 -20.16
C ARG A 182 19.80 3.09 -18.66
N ASP A 183 18.66 2.89 -18.00
CA ASP A 183 18.48 3.17 -16.58
C ASP A 183 18.38 1.88 -15.76
N THR A 184 18.37 0.73 -16.45
CA THR A 184 18.37 -0.60 -15.85
C THR A 184 19.49 -1.48 -16.40
N ARG A 185 19.96 -2.43 -15.59
CA ARG A 185 20.83 -3.55 -16.00
C ARG A 185 20.00 -4.82 -16.12
N THR A 186 20.38 -5.70 -17.05
CA THR A 186 19.76 -7.03 -17.15
C THR A 186 20.02 -7.82 -15.87
N VAL A 187 18.95 -8.28 -15.24
CA VAL A 187 19.00 -9.15 -14.05
C VAL A 187 18.92 -10.59 -14.53
N SER A 188 19.92 -11.39 -14.21
CA SER A 188 19.92 -12.82 -14.56
C SER A 188 18.88 -13.55 -13.72
N THR A 189 18.00 -14.30 -14.37
CA THR A 189 17.20 -15.35 -13.72
C THR A 189 18.14 -16.52 -13.44
N ARG A 190 18.47 -16.76 -12.17
CA ARG A 190 19.17 -17.98 -11.75
C ARG A 190 18.16 -18.97 -11.21
#